data_AF-A0A401RD28-F1
#
_entry.id   AF-A0A401RD28-F1
#
_cell.length_a   1.000
_cell.length_b   1.000
_cell.length_c   1.000
_cell.angle_alpha   90.00
_cell.angle_beta   90.00
_cell.angle_gamma   90.00
#
_symmetry.space_group_name_H-M   'P 1'
#
loop_
_entity.id
_entity.type
_entity.pdbx_description
1 polymer ?
#
loop_
_entity_poly.entity_id
_entity_poly.type
_entity_poly.pdbx_seq_one_letter_code
_entity_poly.pdbx_strand_id
1 'polypeptide(L)'
;MRRLLDSFQTNTSASYRLLGLHDTTMGAETFDADADRTKWLLRGPGLVYLQTPPEVITVAIRLESWTTAPPPPSGPWAGQEEGEVELLEGELQLQTIDCGMEEIPLVLPSPGTYRMRWQWVFNPDIGRTFTSPLKDRFGAVLDNPGGHEADLKGQDQFCLVQIWRTVAA
;
A
#
# COMPACT_ATOMS: atom_id res chain seq x y z
N MET A 1 -2.13 21.25 -10.09
CA MET A 1 -1.91 20.04 -9.27
C MET A 1 -0.97 20.43 -8.14
N ARG A 2 -1.36 20.24 -6.89
CA ARG A 2 -0.56 20.66 -5.72
C ARG A 2 -0.48 19.51 -4.72
N ARG A 3 0.68 19.34 -4.09
CA ARG A 3 0.84 18.43 -2.95
C ARG A 3 0.22 19.09 -1.72
N LEU A 4 -0.65 18.35 -1.04
CA LEU A 4 -1.20 18.72 0.26
C LEU A 4 -0.25 18.31 1.39
N LEU A 5 0.42 17.16 1.21
CA LEU A 5 1.59 16.73 1.96
C LEU A 5 2.73 16.50 0.96
N ASP A 6 3.88 17.14 1.17
CA ASP A 6 5.01 17.04 0.25
C ASP A 6 5.54 15.60 0.15
N SER A 7 5.84 14.98 1.28
CA SER A 7 6.05 13.54 1.42
C SER A 7 6.26 13.19 2.90
N PHE A 8 5.75 12.06 3.34
CA PHE A 8 6.18 11.40 4.58
C PHE A 8 6.82 10.06 4.22
N GLN A 9 7.94 9.71 4.84
CA GLN A 9 8.59 8.41 4.65
C GLN A 9 8.92 7.79 6.01
N THR A 10 8.54 6.53 6.18
CA THR A 10 8.89 5.71 7.35
C THR A 10 9.31 4.31 6.91
N ASN A 11 9.89 3.56 7.83
CA ASN A 11 10.23 2.15 7.65
C ASN A 11 9.34 1.31 8.56
N THR A 12 8.85 0.19 8.06
CA THR A 12 7.97 -0.72 8.80
C THR A 12 8.28 -2.17 8.47
N SER A 13 7.62 -3.11 9.16
CA SER A 13 7.81 -4.56 8.98
C SER A 13 6.58 -5.19 8.31
N ALA A 14 6.77 -5.89 7.19
CA ALA A 14 5.67 -6.57 6.49
C ALA A 14 5.33 -7.94 7.10
N SER A 15 4.89 -7.93 8.36
CA SER A 15 4.50 -9.16 9.06
C SER A 15 3.25 -9.80 8.45
N TYR A 16 3.22 -11.14 8.42
CA TYR A 16 2.22 -11.93 7.67
C TYR A 16 2.03 -11.53 6.21
N ARG A 17 3.04 -10.90 5.61
CA ARG A 17 3.08 -10.57 4.19
C ARG A 17 2.00 -9.59 3.74
N LEU A 18 1.58 -8.71 4.66
CA LEU A 18 0.56 -7.67 4.42
C LEU A 18 1.03 -6.34 5.04
N LEU A 19 0.93 -5.27 4.25
CA LEU A 19 1.22 -3.89 4.66
C LEU A 19 0.04 -3.00 4.27
N GLY A 20 -0.60 -2.30 5.22
CA GLY A 20 -1.83 -1.58 4.97
C GLY A 20 -1.80 -0.10 5.32
N LEU A 21 -2.68 0.67 4.67
CA LEU A 21 -3.14 1.98 5.14
C LEU A 21 -4.60 1.87 5.57
N HIS A 22 -4.89 2.39 6.76
CA HIS A 22 -6.15 2.21 7.49
C HIS A 22 -6.65 3.55 8.03
N ASP A 23 -7.95 3.83 7.92
CA ASP A 23 -8.61 4.96 8.59
C ASP A 23 -8.76 4.71 10.09
N THR A 24 -8.26 5.61 10.93
CA THR A 24 -8.17 5.43 12.40
C THR A 24 -9.52 5.17 13.09
N THR A 25 -10.63 5.54 12.47
CA THR A 25 -11.97 5.35 13.03
C THR A 25 -12.52 3.95 12.83
N MET A 26 -11.95 3.18 11.90
CA MET A 26 -12.37 1.81 11.66
C MET A 26 -11.72 0.90 12.71
N GLY A 27 -12.45 -0.13 13.15
CA GLY A 27 -11.82 -1.19 13.94
C GLY A 27 -10.73 -1.86 13.10
N ALA A 28 -9.77 -2.54 13.73
CA ALA A 28 -8.77 -3.34 13.02
C ALA A 28 -9.47 -4.43 12.19
N GLU A 29 -9.88 -4.10 10.96
CA GLU A 29 -10.71 -4.96 10.13
C GLU A 29 -9.86 -5.73 9.12
N THR A 30 -10.28 -6.96 8.91
CA THR A 30 -9.81 -7.83 7.84
C THR A 30 -10.37 -7.32 6.52
N PHE A 31 -9.54 -7.29 5.47
CA PHE A 31 -9.96 -7.04 4.08
C PHE A 31 -11.16 -7.91 3.66
N ASP A 32 -11.85 -7.51 2.60
CA ASP A 32 -13.07 -8.18 2.13
C ASP A 32 -12.84 -9.69 1.92
N ALA A 33 -13.76 -10.54 2.43
CA ALA A 33 -13.66 -12.00 2.27
C ALA A 33 -13.59 -12.44 0.79
N ASP A 34 -14.23 -11.64 -0.07
CA ASP A 34 -14.28 -11.82 -1.52
C ASP A 34 -13.19 -11.06 -2.28
N ALA A 35 -12.20 -10.48 -1.58
CA ALA A 35 -11.10 -9.78 -2.22
C ALA A 35 -10.41 -10.67 -3.27
N ASP A 36 -10.17 -10.10 -4.45
CA ASP A 36 -9.48 -10.77 -5.54
C ASP A 36 -8.02 -11.01 -5.16
N ARG A 37 -7.74 -12.23 -4.73
CA ARG A 37 -6.42 -12.64 -4.21
C ARG A 37 -5.33 -12.69 -5.30
N THR A 38 -5.71 -12.51 -6.58
CA THR A 38 -4.78 -12.38 -7.71
C THR A 38 -4.27 -10.95 -7.91
N LYS A 39 -4.81 -9.98 -7.14
CA LYS A 39 -4.38 -8.59 -7.13
C LYS A 39 -3.39 -8.34 -6.03
N TRP A 40 -2.40 -7.48 -6.29
CA TRP A 40 -1.46 -7.07 -5.24
C TRP A 40 -2.12 -6.24 -4.15
N LEU A 41 -3.13 -5.43 -4.51
CA LEU A 41 -3.92 -4.67 -3.55
C LEU A 41 -5.18 -5.42 -3.14
N LEU A 42 -5.33 -5.62 -1.83
CA LEU A 42 -6.54 -6.09 -1.18
C LEU A 42 -7.24 -4.87 -0.56
N ARG A 43 -8.52 -4.72 -0.84
CA ARG A 43 -9.32 -3.59 -0.35
C ARG A 43 -10.31 -4.06 0.71
N GLY A 44 -10.69 -3.13 1.57
CA GLY A 44 -11.79 -3.26 2.51
C GLY A 44 -12.30 -1.88 2.93
N PRO A 45 -13.33 -1.83 3.79
CA PRO A 45 -13.83 -0.58 4.35
C PRO A 45 -12.73 0.20 5.07
N GLY A 46 -12.44 1.43 4.63
CA GLY A 46 -11.39 2.27 5.23
C GLY A 46 -9.96 1.73 5.11
N LEU A 47 -9.73 0.70 4.28
CA LEU A 47 -8.49 -0.08 4.30
C LEU A 47 -8.01 -0.47 2.90
N VAL A 48 -6.70 -0.32 2.68
CA VAL A 48 -6.00 -0.91 1.53
C VAL A 48 -4.74 -1.61 2.02
N TYR A 49 -4.63 -2.91 1.76
CA TYR A 49 -3.44 -3.71 1.97
C TYR A 49 -2.69 -3.97 0.67
N LEU A 50 -1.38 -3.87 0.72
CA LEU A 50 -0.46 -4.45 -0.25
C LEU A 50 -0.01 -5.84 0.24
N GLN A 51 -0.19 -6.85 -0.60
CA GLN A 51 0.43 -8.16 -0.41
C GLN A 51 1.94 -8.07 -0.65
N THR A 52 2.75 -8.71 0.19
CA THR A 52 4.21 -8.73 0.04
C THR A 52 4.76 -10.15 -0.17
N PRO A 53 5.93 -10.28 -0.82
CA PRO A 53 6.68 -11.54 -0.86
C PRO A 53 7.03 -12.07 0.54
N PRO A 54 7.22 -13.39 0.70
CA PRO A 54 7.64 -13.96 1.99
C PRO A 54 9.04 -13.52 2.41
N GLU A 55 9.91 -13.13 1.48
CA GLU A 55 11.26 -12.64 1.75
C GLU A 55 11.30 -11.17 2.17
N VAL A 56 10.20 -10.43 2.01
CA VAL A 56 10.13 -9.04 2.47
C VAL A 56 9.89 -9.01 3.97
N ILE A 57 10.88 -8.49 4.70
CA ILE A 57 10.77 -8.22 6.13
C ILE A 57 10.64 -6.71 6.33
N THR A 58 11.55 -5.94 5.71
CA THR A 58 11.67 -4.50 5.89
C THR A 58 11.12 -3.73 4.69
N VAL A 59 10.25 -2.76 4.95
CA VAL A 59 9.63 -1.93 3.91
C VAL A 59 9.87 -0.46 4.21
N ALA A 60 10.45 0.27 3.26
CA ALA A 60 10.37 1.73 3.24
C ALA A 60 9.08 2.14 2.51
N ILE A 61 8.21 2.89 3.17
CA ILE A 61 6.99 3.42 2.57
C ILE A 61 7.03 4.95 2.54
N ARG A 62 6.81 5.51 1.36
CA ARG A 62 6.63 6.95 1.14
C ARG A 62 5.19 7.24 0.80
N LEU A 63 4.61 8.22 1.48
CA LEU A 63 3.24 8.68 1.30
C LEU A 63 3.25 10.10 0.72
N GLU A 64 2.43 10.32 -0.30
CA GLU A 64 2.16 11.63 -0.89
C GLU A 64 0.65 11.88 -0.95
N SER A 65 0.21 13.07 -0.56
CA SER A 65 -1.20 13.49 -0.69
C SER A 65 -1.33 14.61 -1.70
N TRP A 66 -2.28 14.47 -2.62
CA TRP A 66 -2.47 15.34 -3.78
C TRP A 66 -3.91 15.82 -3.88
N THR A 67 -4.08 17.05 -4.39
CA THR A 67 -5.41 17.62 -4.63
C THR A 67 -6.20 16.90 -5.74
N THR A 68 -5.49 16.28 -6.68
CA THR A 68 -6.02 15.60 -7.87
C THR A 68 -5.06 14.47 -8.26
N ALA A 69 -5.46 13.59 -9.18
CA ALA A 69 -4.62 12.50 -9.65
C ALA A 69 -3.20 12.99 -10.06
N PRO A 70 -2.13 12.47 -9.44
CA PRO A 70 -0.77 12.79 -9.83
C PRO A 70 -0.36 12.07 -11.12
N PRO A 71 0.62 12.61 -11.88
CA PRO A 71 1.21 11.89 -12.97
C PRO A 71 1.86 10.60 -12.44
N PRO A 72 1.97 9.57 -13.28
CA PRO A 72 2.73 8.38 -12.93
C PRO A 72 4.16 8.79 -12.52
N PRO A 73 4.67 8.31 -11.37
CA PRO A 73 6.02 8.62 -10.94
C PRO A 73 7.03 7.99 -11.89
N SER A 74 8.06 8.75 -12.23
CA SER A 74 9.20 8.24 -12.99
C SER A 74 9.96 7.20 -12.18
N GLY A 75 10.39 6.12 -12.81
CA GLY A 75 11.26 5.14 -12.20
C GLY A 75 10.94 3.71 -12.64
N PRO A 76 11.89 2.77 -12.44
CA PRO A 76 11.66 1.37 -12.70
C PRO A 76 10.83 0.75 -11.56
N TRP A 77 9.51 0.76 -11.70
CA TRP A 77 8.61 0.11 -10.74
C TRP A 77 8.43 -1.37 -11.09
N ALA A 78 8.46 -2.23 -10.08
CA ALA A 78 8.15 -3.65 -10.24
C ALA A 78 6.64 -3.86 -10.39
N GLY A 79 5.83 -3.07 -9.69
CA GLY A 79 4.39 -3.13 -9.86
C GLY A 79 3.70 -1.84 -9.49
N GLN A 80 2.48 -1.72 -9.99
CA GLN A 80 1.58 -0.63 -9.66
C GLN A 80 0.14 -1.14 -9.71
N GLU A 81 -0.63 -0.76 -8.71
CA GLU A 81 -2.08 -0.92 -8.68
C GLU A 81 -2.75 0.31 -8.08
N GLU A 82 -4.02 0.53 -8.44
CA GLU A 82 -4.85 1.60 -7.89
C GLU A 82 -6.09 1.01 -7.22
N GLY A 83 -6.49 1.61 -6.09
CA GLY A 83 -7.71 1.26 -5.38
C GLY A 83 -8.44 2.51 -4.91
N GLU A 84 -9.77 2.47 -4.96
CA GLU A 84 -10.62 3.47 -4.29
C GLU A 84 -11.03 2.95 -2.91
N VAL A 85 -11.05 3.86 -1.94
CA VAL A 85 -11.40 3.60 -0.55
C VAL A 85 -12.16 4.79 0.01
N GLU A 86 -13.21 4.50 0.77
CA GLU A 86 -13.95 5.50 1.54
C GLU A 86 -13.28 5.68 2.90
N LEU A 87 -12.93 6.93 3.24
CA LEU A 87 -12.25 7.31 4.49
C LEU A 87 -13.16 8.25 5.26
N LEU A 88 -13.55 7.83 6.47
CA LEU A 88 -14.61 8.47 7.26
C LEU A 88 -14.12 9.70 8.02
N GLU A 89 -12.87 9.68 8.49
CA GLU A 89 -12.24 10.87 9.09
C GLU A 89 -11.05 11.37 8.25
N GLY A 90 -10.45 10.48 7.45
CA GLY A 90 -9.31 10.83 6.61
C GLY A 90 -8.01 10.95 7.41
N GLU A 91 -8.00 10.49 8.66
CA GLU A 91 -6.78 10.23 9.42
C GLU A 91 -6.32 8.81 9.12
N LEU A 92 -5.10 8.66 8.61
CA LEU A 92 -4.57 7.36 8.20
C LEU A 92 -3.51 6.87 9.20
N GLN A 93 -3.44 5.55 9.33
CA GLN A 93 -2.41 4.81 10.06
C GLN A 93 -1.83 3.72 9.17
N LEU A 94 -0.56 3.35 9.42
CA LEU A 94 0.02 2.15 8.85
C LEU A 94 -0.41 0.95 9.69
N GLN A 95 -0.84 -0.11 9.01
CA GLN A 95 -1.26 -1.34 9.66
C GLN A 95 -0.36 -2.50 9.23
N THR A 96 0.18 -3.18 10.23
CA THR A 96 0.89 -4.45 10.08
C THR A 96 0.27 -5.45 11.05
N ILE A 97 0.16 -6.72 10.64
CA ILE A 97 -0.65 -7.67 11.42
C ILE A 97 -0.02 -8.00 12.79
N ASP A 98 1.32 -8.10 12.89
CA ASP A 98 2.01 -8.37 14.17
C ASP A 98 2.44 -7.10 14.91
N CYS A 99 2.85 -6.05 14.21
CA CYS A 99 3.39 -4.84 14.86
C CYS A 99 2.32 -3.80 15.17
N GLY A 100 1.05 -4.10 14.85
CA GLY A 100 -0.10 -3.27 15.19
C GLY A 100 -0.25 -2.06 14.26
N MET A 101 -0.84 -1.01 14.81
CA MET A 101 -1.09 0.27 14.13
C MET A 101 0.05 1.24 14.44
N GLU A 102 0.71 1.75 13.41
CA GLU A 102 1.75 2.78 13.51
C GLU A 102 1.14 4.12 13.07
N GLU A 103 1.22 5.12 13.95
CA GLU A 103 0.78 6.48 13.65
C GLU A 103 1.64 7.10 12.55
N ILE A 104 0.99 7.65 11.54
CA ILE A 104 1.64 8.45 10.49
C ILE A 104 1.07 9.87 10.53
N PRO A 105 1.89 10.90 10.27
CA PRO A 105 1.46 12.29 10.32
C PRO A 105 0.72 12.68 9.02
N LEU A 106 -0.17 11.82 8.53
CA LEU A 106 -0.94 12.04 7.31
C LEU A 106 -2.42 12.24 7.65
N VAL A 107 -2.81 13.51 7.66
CA VAL A 107 -4.22 13.92 7.79
C VAL A 107 -4.69 14.41 6.41
N LEU A 108 -5.71 13.76 5.88
CA LEU A 108 -6.34 14.15 4.62
C LEU A 108 -7.22 15.39 4.82
N PRO A 109 -7.45 16.21 3.78
CA PRO A 109 -8.10 17.50 3.92
C PRO A 109 -9.58 17.42 4.35
N SER A 110 -10.24 16.27 4.13
CA SER A 110 -11.60 16.00 4.59
C SER A 110 -11.94 14.51 4.49
N PRO A 111 -12.99 14.04 5.18
CA PRO A 111 -13.64 12.77 4.86
C PRO A 111 -14.05 12.63 3.39
N GLY A 112 -14.16 11.39 2.91
CA GLY A 112 -14.73 11.04 1.63
C GLY A 112 -14.00 9.91 0.90
N THR A 113 -14.31 9.75 -0.40
CA THR A 113 -13.66 8.76 -1.25
C THR A 113 -12.32 9.27 -1.77
N TYR A 114 -11.30 8.44 -1.61
CA TYR A 114 -9.96 8.68 -2.10
C TYR A 114 -9.55 7.54 -3.03
N ARG A 115 -8.77 7.88 -4.05
CA ARG A 115 -8.02 6.88 -4.80
C ARG A 115 -6.58 6.88 -4.31
N MET A 116 -6.06 5.67 -4.12
CA MET A 116 -4.69 5.41 -3.75
C MET A 116 -4.02 4.66 -4.88
N ARG A 117 -2.92 5.19 -5.38
CA ARG A 117 -1.99 4.47 -6.25
C ARG A 117 -0.85 3.95 -5.41
N TRP A 118 -0.67 2.64 -5.41
CA TRP A 118 0.46 1.98 -4.80
C TRP A 118 1.42 1.58 -5.90
N GLN A 119 2.68 1.95 -5.74
CA GLN A 119 3.78 1.42 -6.52
C GLN A 119 4.78 0.78 -5.60
N TRP A 120 5.42 -0.28 -6.09
CA TRP A 120 6.44 -0.98 -5.32
C TRP A 120 7.60 -1.43 -6.20
N VAL A 121 8.74 -1.55 -5.54
CA VAL A 121 9.92 -2.26 -6.03
C VAL A 121 10.38 -3.21 -4.93
N PHE A 122 10.90 -4.36 -5.34
CA PHE A 122 11.51 -5.33 -4.44
C PHE A 122 13.02 -5.34 -4.65
N ASN A 123 13.75 -5.81 -3.64
CA ASN A 123 15.13 -6.24 -3.81
C ASN A 123 15.20 -7.27 -4.96
N PRO A 124 16.11 -7.12 -5.95
CA PRO A 124 16.24 -8.06 -7.05
C PRO A 124 16.57 -9.49 -6.63
N ASP A 125 17.10 -9.69 -5.43
CA ASP A 125 17.38 -11.01 -4.85
C ASP A 125 16.11 -11.75 -4.40
N ILE A 126 14.97 -11.04 -4.33
CA ILE A 126 13.67 -11.63 -4.04
C ILE A 126 13.16 -12.37 -5.27
N GLY A 127 12.50 -13.52 -5.06
CA GLY A 127 11.95 -14.36 -6.13
C GLY A 127 11.00 -13.64 -7.10
N ARG A 128 10.70 -14.29 -8.23
CA ARG A 128 9.83 -13.70 -9.29
C ARG A 128 8.39 -14.20 -9.29
N THR A 129 8.08 -15.20 -8.47
CA THR A 129 6.75 -15.81 -8.41
C THR A 129 6.34 -15.89 -6.95
N PHE A 130 5.20 -15.29 -6.63
CA PHE A 130 4.69 -15.28 -5.27
C PHE A 130 3.28 -15.82 -5.24
N THR A 131 2.95 -16.49 -4.15
CA THR A 131 1.58 -16.91 -3.87
C THR A 131 0.98 -15.99 -2.82
N SER A 132 -0.30 -15.63 -2.98
CA SER A 132 -1.04 -14.89 -1.95
C SER A 132 -0.91 -15.56 -0.56
N PRO A 133 -0.73 -14.81 0.55
CA PRO A 133 -0.61 -15.37 1.89
C PRO A 133 -1.95 -15.82 2.49
N LEU A 134 -3.07 -15.66 1.77
CA LEU A 134 -4.42 -15.96 2.26
C LEU A 134 -4.75 -17.46 2.15
N LYS A 135 -5.18 -18.06 3.29
CA LYS A 135 -5.34 -19.51 3.51
C LYS A 135 -6.24 -20.25 2.51
N ASP A 136 -7.20 -19.58 1.88
CA ASP A 136 -8.29 -20.26 1.17
C ASP A 136 -7.94 -20.54 -0.30
N ARG A 137 -6.83 -19.97 -0.80
CA ARG A 137 -6.30 -20.21 -2.15
C ARG A 137 -4.77 -20.17 -2.17
N PHE A 138 -4.14 -21.12 -1.47
CA PHE A 138 -2.74 -21.46 -1.68
C PHE A 138 -2.51 -21.77 -3.18
N GLY A 139 -2.02 -20.79 -3.94
CA GLY A 139 -1.74 -20.96 -5.37
C GLY A 139 -2.20 -19.85 -6.31
N ALA A 140 -2.89 -18.80 -5.83
CA ALA A 140 -3.03 -17.59 -6.64
C ALA A 140 -1.66 -16.94 -6.83
N VAL A 141 -1.12 -17.04 -8.05
CA VAL A 141 0.19 -16.51 -8.41
C VAL A 141 0.06 -15.00 -8.67
N LEU A 142 0.82 -14.22 -7.92
CA LEU A 142 1.07 -12.82 -8.18
C LEU A 142 2.28 -12.74 -9.11
N ASP A 143 2.05 -12.25 -10.34
CA ASP A 143 3.13 -12.02 -11.28
C ASP A 143 3.94 -10.80 -10.84
N ASN A 144 5.26 -10.97 -10.76
CA ASN A 144 6.20 -9.90 -10.46
C ASN A 144 7.20 -9.80 -11.62
N PRO A 145 7.22 -8.69 -12.36
CA PRO A 145 8.18 -8.52 -13.45
C PRO A 145 9.63 -8.41 -12.96
N GLY A 146 9.86 -8.35 -11.64
CA GLY A 146 11.17 -8.43 -10.99
C GLY A 146 11.52 -7.14 -10.27
N GLY A 147 12.29 -7.28 -9.19
CA GLY A 147 12.78 -6.15 -8.41
C GLY A 147 13.79 -5.26 -9.16
N HIS A 148 13.96 -4.03 -8.68
CA HIS A 148 15.05 -3.14 -9.09
C HIS A 148 15.61 -2.50 -7.82
N GLU A 149 16.93 -2.43 -7.67
CA GLU A 149 17.58 -1.87 -6.48
C GLU A 149 17.30 -0.37 -6.24
N ALA A 150 16.71 0.32 -7.21
CA ALA A 150 16.53 1.76 -7.13
C ALA A 150 15.62 2.08 -5.94
N ASP A 151 16.02 3.08 -5.16
CA ASP A 151 15.30 3.58 -3.99
C ASP A 151 15.14 2.64 -2.77
N LEU A 152 15.61 1.38 -2.84
CA LEU A 152 15.53 0.45 -1.71
C LEU A 152 16.35 0.89 -0.50
N LYS A 153 17.50 1.54 -0.71
CA LYS A 153 18.40 2.03 0.36
C LYS A 153 18.68 0.97 1.44
N GLY A 154 18.82 -0.30 1.03
CA GLY A 154 19.07 -1.44 1.92
C GLY A 154 17.82 -2.08 2.55
N GLN A 155 16.60 -1.66 2.18
CA GLN A 155 15.35 -2.34 2.53
C GLN A 155 15.01 -3.45 1.53
N ASP A 156 14.16 -4.39 1.95
CA ASP A 156 13.68 -5.48 1.07
C ASP A 156 12.66 -4.97 0.04
N GLN A 157 11.92 -3.93 0.39
CA GLN A 157 10.89 -3.31 -0.44
C GLN A 157 10.88 -1.79 -0.26
N PHE A 158 10.62 -1.09 -1.35
CA PHE A 158 10.23 0.32 -1.33
C PHE A 158 8.85 0.48 -1.95
N CYS A 159 7.99 1.25 -1.27
CA CYS A 159 6.65 1.59 -1.71
C CYS A 159 6.46 3.10 -1.80
N LEU A 160 5.81 3.52 -2.88
CA LEU A 160 5.23 4.85 -2.98
C LEU A 160 3.70 4.71 -2.97
N VAL A 161 3.04 5.46 -2.12
CA VAL A 161 1.59 5.59 -2.11
C VAL A 161 1.23 7.04 -2.39
N GLN A 162 0.53 7.24 -3.51
CA GLN A 162 0.01 8.54 -3.88
C GLN A 162 -1.50 8.54 -3.67
N ILE A 163 -1.98 9.47 -2.85
CA ILE A 163 -3.37 9.55 -2.42
C ILE A 163 -3.97 10.83 -2.98
N TRP A 164 -5.14 10.75 -3.60
CA TRP A 164 -5.87 11.94 -4.04
C TRP A 164 -7.37 11.73 -3.90
N ARG A 165 -8.07 12.84 -3.69
CA ARG A 165 -9.52 12.83 -3.62
C ARG A 165 -10.10 12.54 -5.00
N THR A 166 -11.04 11.61 -5.08
CA THR A 166 -11.90 11.50 -6.24
C THR A 166 -13.07 12.45 -6.03
N VAL A 167 -13.36 13.29 -7.02
CA VAL A 167 -14.45 14.27 -6.90
C VAL A 167 -15.74 13.48 -6.69
N ALA A 168 -16.44 13.76 -5.60
CA ALA A 168 -17.78 13.24 -5.38
C ALA A 168 -18.66 13.69 -6.56
N ALA A 169 -19.52 12.79 -7.04
CA ALA A 169 -20.62 13.12 -7.94
C ALA A 169 -21.47 14.27 -7.36
#